data_AF-A0A388L450-F1
#
_entry.id   AF-A0A388L450-F1
#
_cell.length_a   1.000
_cell.length_b   1.000
_cell.length_c   1.000
_cell.angle_alpha   90.00
_cell.angle_beta   90.00
_cell.angle_gamma   90.00
#
_symmetry.space_group_name_H-M   'P 1'
#
loop_
_entity.id
_entity.type
_entity.pdbx_description
1 polymer ?
#
loop_
_entity_poly.entity_id
_entity_poly.type
_entity_poly.pdbx_seq_one_letter_code
_entity_poly.pdbx_strand_id
1 'polypeptide(L)'
;MSSRDQPERSDRDRERGDRSREVRDEGGERRPYRPPTCFAYNETGHYANYCPNRSRRYSSTRPSTSTDTRRSRSPRGYDGRREQPHQLDPELRSTIAKLGNNVSAMEEYYAVERLKKANKRKKKLKKEEEERRAEEKRGAREEERARTDKKALKAKQKKALEAVVRAAMQKDLNIQLAIQVGELENRIVDRMYQVVASVIPLSREHGKKKVTYGSEVGSSSASSGDGSDTSVTQELSAQTQRLAIFEKRKRGPEPEFEDPSPPMDPYEVSCACFGVDTINQRGVCSVAFS
;
A
#
# COMPACT_ATOMS: atom_id res chain seq x y z
N MET A 1 -42.59 -28.46 -11.92
CA MET A 1 -41.66 -27.69 -12.76
C MET A 1 -41.79 -26.22 -12.41
N SER A 2 -40.68 -25.48 -12.49
CA SER A 2 -40.46 -24.07 -12.12
C SER A 2 -40.27 -23.77 -10.63
N SER A 3 -39.09 -24.12 -10.14
CA SER A 3 -38.50 -23.58 -8.92
C SER A 3 -38.20 -22.09 -9.13
N ARG A 4 -38.77 -21.24 -8.28
CA ARG A 4 -38.54 -19.79 -8.24
C ARG A 4 -37.20 -19.54 -7.55
N ASP A 5 -36.22 -19.04 -8.31
CA ASP A 5 -35.02 -18.41 -7.76
C ASP A 5 -35.43 -17.16 -6.97
N GLN A 6 -35.31 -17.25 -5.64
CA GLN A 6 -35.36 -16.08 -4.79
C GLN A 6 -33.97 -15.42 -4.80
N PRO A 7 -33.84 -14.14 -5.18
CA PRO A 7 -32.59 -13.43 -4.99
C PRO A 7 -32.35 -13.25 -3.49
N GLU A 8 -31.21 -13.78 -3.02
CA GLU A 8 -30.68 -13.56 -1.69
C GLU A 8 -30.56 -12.06 -1.41
N ARG A 9 -31.58 -11.56 -0.74
CA ARG A 9 -31.69 -10.21 -0.21
C ARG A 9 -31.17 -10.26 1.23
N SER A 10 -29.91 -10.61 1.41
CA SER A 10 -29.23 -10.60 2.71
C SER A 10 -27.94 -9.81 2.61
N ASP A 11 -27.68 -9.01 3.63
CA ASP A 11 -26.42 -8.27 3.88
C ASP A 11 -26.31 -6.83 3.36
N ARG A 12 -27.39 -6.04 3.45
CA ARG A 12 -27.28 -4.56 3.40
C ARG A 12 -27.50 -3.85 4.75
N ASP A 13 -27.76 -4.55 5.85
CA ASP A 13 -28.25 -3.92 7.09
C ASP A 13 -27.33 -4.06 8.33
N ARG A 14 -26.03 -4.35 8.18
CA ARG A 14 -25.11 -4.45 9.35
C ARG A 14 -23.97 -3.42 9.45
N GLU A 15 -23.99 -2.35 8.67
CA GLU A 15 -23.10 -1.19 8.89
C GLU A 15 -23.87 0.07 9.34
N ARG A 16 -24.96 -0.11 10.11
CA ARG A 16 -25.73 0.99 10.71
C ARG A 16 -25.45 1.18 12.20
N GLY A 17 -24.19 1.00 12.59
CA GLY A 17 -23.76 0.94 13.98
C GLY A 17 -22.55 1.78 14.36
N ASP A 18 -21.98 2.56 13.44
CA ASP A 18 -20.99 3.59 13.80
C ASP A 18 -21.63 4.95 13.62
N ARG A 19 -22.48 5.31 14.58
CA ARG A 19 -22.82 6.71 14.87
C ARG A 19 -21.59 7.38 15.49
N SER A 20 -20.48 7.39 14.75
CA SER A 20 -19.47 8.40 14.91
C SER A 20 -20.18 9.70 14.59
N ARG A 21 -20.55 10.39 15.67
CA ARG A 21 -20.83 11.83 15.75
C ARG A 21 -20.33 12.51 14.47
N GLU A 22 -21.23 12.66 13.51
CA GLU A 22 -21.14 13.75 12.56
C GLU A 22 -21.29 15.00 13.43
N VAL A 23 -20.14 15.43 13.95
CA VAL A 23 -19.92 16.83 14.27
C VAL A 23 -20.28 17.54 12.98
N ARG A 24 -21.51 18.06 12.95
CA ARG A 24 -21.91 19.10 12.02
C ARG A 24 -20.98 20.28 12.29
N ASP A 25 -19.79 20.23 11.70
CA ASP A 25 -18.92 21.38 11.50
C ASP A 25 -19.44 22.15 10.26
N GLU A 26 -20.75 22.42 10.25
CA GLU A 26 -21.36 23.55 9.55
C GLU A 26 -20.96 24.83 10.31
N GLY A 27 -19.66 25.09 10.37
CA GLY A 27 -19.05 26.06 11.28
C GLY A 27 -17.92 26.85 10.65
N GLY A 28 -17.99 27.03 9.32
CA GLY A 28 -17.10 27.89 8.55
C GLY A 28 -15.84 27.18 8.07
N GLU A 29 -15.44 27.48 6.84
CA GLU A 29 -14.07 27.34 6.36
C GLU A 29 -13.13 28.13 7.31
N ARG A 30 -12.85 27.60 8.49
CA ARG A 30 -11.61 27.89 9.18
C ARG A 30 -10.55 27.32 8.28
N ARG A 31 -10.09 28.14 7.33
CA ARG A 31 -8.88 27.91 6.55
C ARG A 31 -7.89 27.26 7.53
N PRO A 32 -7.40 26.04 7.25
CA PRO A 32 -6.43 25.37 8.12
C PRO A 32 -5.42 26.42 8.51
N TYR A 33 -5.30 26.70 9.82
CA TYR A 33 -4.56 27.85 10.34
C TYR A 33 -3.15 27.78 9.77
N ARG A 34 -2.92 28.45 8.63
CA ARG A 34 -1.64 28.42 7.98
C ARG A 34 -0.75 29.21 8.92
N PRO A 35 0.33 28.59 9.44
CA PRO A 35 1.29 29.34 10.23
C PRO A 35 1.68 30.57 9.41
N PRO A 36 1.70 31.78 9.99
CA PRO A 36 2.08 32.97 9.24
C PRO A 36 3.43 32.71 8.56
N THR A 37 3.41 32.74 7.23
CA THR A 37 4.61 32.62 6.41
C THR A 37 5.22 34.00 6.28
N CYS A 38 6.53 34.11 6.48
CA CYS A 38 7.22 35.36 6.26
C CYS A 38 7.22 35.70 4.76
N PHE A 39 6.62 36.82 4.38
CA PHE A 39 6.48 37.23 2.97
C PHE A 39 7.82 37.43 2.25
N ALA A 40 8.92 37.60 2.98
CA ALA A 40 10.26 37.75 2.42
C ALA A 40 10.96 36.42 2.11
N TYR A 41 10.62 35.34 2.82
CA TYR A 41 11.32 34.04 2.74
C TYR A 41 10.40 32.87 2.40
N ASN A 42 9.08 33.05 2.43
CA ASN A 42 8.06 31.99 2.32
C ASN A 42 8.21 30.83 3.33
N GLU A 43 9.04 31.01 4.36
CA GLU A 43 9.20 30.05 5.45
C GLU A 43 8.07 30.23 6.47
N THR A 44 7.46 29.11 6.85
CA THR A 44 6.47 29.01 7.92
C THR A 44 7.13 29.16 9.29
N GLY A 45 6.63 30.06 10.15
CA GLY A 45 6.95 30.02 11.58
C GLY A 45 7.45 31.31 12.22
N HIS A 46 7.57 32.43 11.50
CA HIS A 46 7.91 33.70 12.12
C HIS A 46 7.09 34.88 11.56
N TYR A 47 6.65 35.77 12.44
CA TYR A 47 5.98 37.00 12.04
C TYR A 47 6.97 37.95 11.36
N ALA A 48 6.47 38.78 10.43
CA ALA A 48 7.27 39.74 9.66
C ALA A 48 8.15 40.68 10.50
N ASN A 49 7.81 40.86 11.78
CA ASN A 49 8.52 41.72 12.73
C ASN A 49 9.78 41.07 13.33
N TYR A 50 9.88 39.73 13.28
CA TYR A 50 11.00 38.94 13.83
C TYR A 50 11.92 38.39 12.75
N CYS A 51 11.73 38.80 11.49
CA CYS A 51 12.58 38.33 10.42
C CYS A 51 14.00 38.92 10.59
N PRO A 52 15.06 38.10 10.73
CA PRO A 52 16.42 38.58 10.97
C PRO A 52 16.92 39.55 9.89
N ASN A 53 16.35 39.46 8.68
CA ASN A 53 16.67 40.31 7.54
C ASN A 53 15.70 41.49 7.32
N ARG A 54 14.84 41.82 8.31
CA ARG A 54 13.89 42.94 8.19
C ARG A 54 14.60 44.29 8.01
N SER A 55 15.80 44.46 8.56
CA SER A 55 16.52 45.74 8.58
C SER A 55 17.23 46.11 7.28
N ARG A 56 17.35 45.20 6.29
CA ARG A 56 18.25 45.45 5.13
C ARG A 56 17.57 45.89 3.84
N ARG A 57 16.23 45.85 3.72
CA ARG A 57 15.53 46.24 2.48
C ARG A 57 14.44 47.30 2.65
N TYR A 58 14.42 47.99 3.78
CA TYR A 58 13.49 49.11 3.97
C TYR A 58 14.00 50.44 3.39
N SER A 59 14.57 50.42 2.18
CA SER A 59 15.04 51.66 1.54
C SER A 59 14.86 51.80 0.02
N SER A 60 14.18 50.91 -0.73
CA SER A 60 13.98 51.25 -2.17
C SER A 60 12.83 50.61 -2.98
N THR A 61 12.10 49.61 -2.49
CA THR A 61 11.08 48.97 -3.35
C THR A 61 9.77 48.73 -2.62
N ARG A 62 9.10 49.82 -2.23
CA ARG A 62 7.63 49.81 -2.16
C ARG A 62 7.15 49.90 -3.61
N PRO A 63 6.58 48.84 -4.22
CA PRO A 63 5.88 48.99 -5.49
C PRO A 63 4.66 49.85 -5.18
N SER A 64 4.68 51.10 -5.63
CA SER A 64 3.49 51.94 -5.66
C SER A 64 2.44 51.30 -6.58
N THR A 65 1.65 50.37 -6.05
CA THR A 65 0.28 50.16 -6.53
C THR A 65 -0.62 51.19 -5.83
N SER A 66 -0.26 52.46 -5.98
CA SER A 66 -1.18 53.56 -5.88
C SER A 66 -1.35 54.02 -7.30
N THR A 67 -2.46 53.60 -7.88
CA THR A 67 -3.09 54.20 -9.06
C THR A 67 -3.35 55.68 -8.75
N ASP A 68 -2.29 56.49 -8.76
CA ASP A 68 -2.38 57.94 -8.74
C ASP A 68 -2.59 58.41 -10.18
N THR A 69 -3.84 58.29 -10.60
CA THR A 69 -4.40 58.85 -11.83
C THR A 69 -4.71 60.34 -11.69
N ARG A 70 -4.09 61.07 -10.75
CA ARG A 70 -4.29 62.52 -10.57
C ARG A 70 -3.10 63.39 -10.98
N ARG A 71 -2.00 62.83 -11.50
CA ARG A 71 -1.05 63.63 -12.30
C ARG A 71 -1.50 63.76 -13.74
N SER A 72 -2.65 64.40 -13.89
CA SER A 72 -2.99 65.22 -15.05
C SER A 72 -2.04 66.41 -15.14
N ARG A 73 -0.78 66.16 -15.51
CA ARG A 73 0.01 67.17 -16.22
C ARG A 73 -0.26 66.95 -17.69
N SER A 74 -1.34 67.58 -18.15
CA SER A 74 -1.54 67.89 -19.57
C SER A 74 -0.21 68.40 -20.13
N PRO A 75 0.42 67.71 -21.10
CA PRO A 75 1.50 68.30 -21.86
C PRO A 75 0.90 69.53 -22.52
N ARG A 76 1.22 70.71 -21.98
CA ARG A 76 0.88 71.99 -22.59
C ARG A 76 1.20 71.87 -24.07
N GLY A 77 0.17 72.00 -24.88
CA GLY A 77 0.26 71.98 -26.33
C GLY A 77 1.38 72.92 -26.75
N TYR A 78 2.49 72.33 -27.16
CA TYR A 78 3.29 72.97 -28.18
C TYR A 78 2.50 72.72 -29.47
N ASP A 79 1.53 73.61 -29.70
CA ASP A 79 0.89 73.81 -30.99
C ASP A 79 1.96 74.45 -31.88
N GLY A 80 2.97 73.63 -32.21
CA GLY A 80 3.98 73.98 -33.19
C GLY A 80 3.21 74.21 -34.47
N ARG A 81 3.09 75.48 -34.86
CA ARG A 81 2.69 75.92 -36.19
C ARG A 81 2.92 74.78 -37.18
N ARG A 82 1.83 74.27 -37.77
CA ARG A 82 1.93 73.49 -39.01
C ARG A 82 2.63 74.39 -40.01
N GLU A 83 3.96 74.31 -40.05
CA GLU A 83 4.72 74.63 -41.25
C GLU A 83 4.00 73.85 -42.34
N GLN A 84 3.44 74.58 -43.30
CA GLN A 84 2.90 73.94 -44.48
C GLN A 84 4.00 73.04 -45.01
N PRO A 85 3.72 71.75 -45.28
CA PRO A 85 4.72 70.89 -45.87
C PRO A 85 5.12 71.55 -47.18
N HIS A 86 6.35 72.08 -47.20
CA HIS A 86 7.01 72.48 -48.43
C HIS A 86 6.74 71.38 -49.43
N GLN A 87 6.24 71.74 -50.62
CA GLN A 87 5.84 70.78 -51.63
C GLN A 87 7.07 69.93 -52.00
N LEU A 88 7.24 68.81 -51.29
CA LEU A 88 8.31 67.86 -51.53
C LEU A 88 8.14 67.38 -52.96
N ASP A 89 9.26 67.37 -53.67
CA ASP A 89 9.38 66.94 -55.06
C ASP A 89 8.59 65.63 -55.27
N PRO A 90 7.70 65.53 -56.27
CA PRO A 90 6.94 64.31 -56.55
C PRO A 90 7.78 63.03 -56.57
N GLU A 91 9.05 63.11 -56.98
CA GLU A 91 9.98 61.97 -56.95
C GLU A 91 10.24 61.46 -55.52
N LEU A 92 10.48 62.38 -54.57
CA LEU A 92 10.70 62.05 -53.15
C LEU A 92 9.45 61.43 -52.52
N ARG A 93 8.26 61.88 -52.91
CA ARG A 93 7.01 61.27 -52.42
C ARG A 93 6.88 59.82 -52.88
N SER A 94 7.30 59.53 -54.12
CA SER A 94 7.26 58.17 -54.66
C SER A 94 8.25 57.22 -53.95
N THR A 95 9.45 57.71 -53.60
CA THR A 95 10.44 56.91 -52.88
C THR A 95 10.01 56.65 -51.44
N ILE A 96 9.43 57.66 -50.76
CA ILE A 96 8.84 57.50 -49.43
C ILE A 96 7.70 56.48 -49.45
N ALA A 97 6.81 56.53 -50.45
CA ALA A 97 5.73 55.55 -50.59
C ALA A 97 6.26 54.12 -50.81
N LYS A 98 7.28 53.94 -51.67
CA LYS A 98 7.93 52.64 -51.87
C LYS A 98 8.58 52.12 -50.60
N LEU A 99 9.26 52.97 -49.82
CA LEU A 99 9.84 52.59 -48.53
C LEU A 99 8.75 52.21 -47.52
N GLY A 100 7.65 52.96 -47.45
CA GLY A 100 6.50 52.64 -46.60
C GLY A 100 5.90 51.27 -46.90
N ASN A 101 5.72 50.95 -48.19
CA ASN A 101 5.22 49.64 -48.61
C ASN A 101 6.19 48.51 -48.23
N ASN A 102 7.50 48.71 -48.40
CA ASN A 102 8.51 47.72 -48.02
C ASN A 102 8.55 47.49 -46.49
N VAL A 103 8.44 48.57 -45.70
CA VAL A 103 8.38 48.47 -44.23
C VAL A 103 7.12 47.74 -43.80
N SER A 104 5.96 48.07 -44.37
CA SER A 104 4.70 47.39 -44.09
C SER A 104 4.77 45.89 -44.43
N ALA A 105 5.36 45.52 -45.57
CA ALA A 105 5.55 44.12 -45.94
C ALA A 105 6.48 43.38 -44.97
N MET A 106 7.55 44.02 -44.49
CA MET A 106 8.43 43.44 -43.46
C MET A 106 7.69 43.23 -42.13
N GLU A 107 6.87 44.19 -41.69
CA GLU A 107 6.09 44.09 -40.46
C GLU A 107 5.10 42.91 -40.50
N GLU A 108 4.39 42.73 -41.62
CA GLU A 108 3.50 41.60 -41.84
C GLU A 108 4.25 40.27 -41.77
N TYR A 109 5.42 40.18 -42.42
CA TYR A 109 6.27 38.99 -42.36
C TYR A 109 6.64 38.62 -40.92
N TYR A 110 7.09 39.59 -40.11
CA TYR A 110 7.40 39.35 -38.70
C TYR A 110 6.17 39.01 -37.85
N ALA A 111 5.00 39.59 -38.15
CA ALA A 111 3.76 39.23 -37.48
C ALA A 111 3.39 37.77 -37.77
N VAL A 112 3.45 37.34 -39.02
CA VAL A 112 3.19 35.96 -39.44
C VAL A 112 4.21 35.00 -38.81
N GLU A 113 5.50 35.35 -38.78
CA GLU A 113 6.52 34.52 -38.17
C GLU A 113 6.33 34.38 -36.65
N ARG A 114 5.98 35.46 -35.95
CA ARG A 114 5.64 35.44 -34.51
C ARG A 114 4.41 34.56 -34.25
N LEU A 115 3.35 34.68 -35.04
CA LEU A 115 2.15 33.84 -34.92
C LEU A 115 2.47 32.37 -35.17
N LYS A 116 3.29 32.05 -36.18
CA LYS A 116 3.75 30.68 -36.46
C LYS A 116 4.55 30.10 -35.29
N LYS A 117 5.45 30.89 -34.69
CA LYS A 117 6.21 30.49 -33.48
C LYS A 117 5.28 30.27 -32.28
N ALA A 118 4.33 31.18 -32.03
CA ALA A 118 3.36 31.04 -30.94
C ALA A 118 2.46 29.80 -31.10
N ASN A 119 1.98 29.53 -32.31
CA ASN A 119 1.17 28.34 -32.60
C ASN A 119 1.95 27.04 -32.43
N LYS A 120 3.22 27.00 -32.85
CA LYS A 120 4.10 25.86 -32.59
C LYS A 120 4.28 25.60 -31.09
N ARG A 121 4.47 26.66 -30.28
CA ARG A 121 4.59 26.52 -28.81
C ARG A 121 3.29 26.04 -28.17
N LYS A 122 2.13 26.60 -28.57
CA LYS A 122 0.81 26.16 -28.10
C LYS A 122 0.54 24.68 -28.46
N LYS A 123 0.91 24.25 -29.66
CA LYS A 123 0.74 22.84 -30.07
C LYS A 123 1.62 21.88 -29.25
N LYS A 124 2.86 22.28 -28.93
CA LYS A 124 3.75 21.50 -28.05
C LYS A 124 3.16 21.35 -26.64
N LEU A 125 2.74 22.45 -26.03
CA LEU A 125 2.13 22.43 -24.69
C LEU A 125 0.85 21.59 -24.63
N LYS A 126 -0.02 21.68 -25.64
CA LYS A 126 -1.23 20.84 -25.69
C LYS A 126 -0.91 19.36 -25.79
N LYS A 127 0.10 18.98 -26.58
CA LYS A 127 0.52 17.59 -26.73
C LYS A 127 1.10 17.04 -25.42
N GLU A 128 1.96 17.81 -24.76
CA GLU A 128 2.55 17.46 -23.46
C GLU A 128 1.48 17.32 -22.36
N GLU A 129 0.50 18.23 -22.33
CA GLU A 129 -0.60 18.16 -21.37
C GLU A 129 -1.52 16.94 -21.61
N GLU A 130 -1.77 16.59 -22.87
CA GLU A 130 -2.53 15.40 -23.24
C GLU A 130 -1.78 14.11 -22.88
N GLU A 131 -0.47 14.07 -23.09
CA GLU A 131 0.40 12.96 -22.69
C GLU A 131 0.40 12.78 -21.16
N ARG A 132 0.56 13.87 -20.40
CA ARG A 132 0.45 13.83 -18.93
C ARG A 132 -0.91 13.31 -18.45
N ARG A 133 -2.01 13.75 -19.09
CA ARG A 133 -3.36 13.25 -18.77
C ARG A 133 -3.55 11.77 -19.16
N ALA A 134 -2.87 11.28 -20.19
CA ALA A 134 -2.91 9.88 -20.57
C ALA A 134 -2.13 9.00 -19.59
N GLU A 135 -0.96 9.46 -19.12
CA GLU A 135 -0.16 8.78 -18.10
C GLU A 135 -0.89 8.70 -16.75
N GLU A 136 -1.49 9.80 -16.30
CA GLU A 136 -2.29 9.82 -15.07
C GLU A 136 -3.46 8.82 -15.13
N LYS A 137 -4.14 8.73 -16.28
CA LYS A 137 -5.21 7.74 -16.49
C LYS A 137 -4.69 6.31 -16.52
N ARG A 138 -3.48 6.06 -17.03
CA ARG A 138 -2.84 4.73 -16.99
C ARG A 138 -2.47 4.35 -15.55
N GLY A 139 -1.85 5.27 -14.82
CA GLY A 139 -1.53 5.09 -13.40
C GLY A 139 -2.77 4.79 -12.54
N ALA A 140 -3.87 5.54 -12.74
CA ALA A 140 -5.11 5.29 -12.02
C ALA A 140 -5.71 3.90 -12.29
N ARG A 141 -5.65 3.42 -13.54
CA ARG A 141 -6.12 2.08 -13.93
C ARG A 141 -5.25 0.97 -13.33
N GLU A 142 -3.93 1.17 -13.29
CA GLU A 142 -3.01 0.22 -12.68
C GLU A 142 -3.18 0.17 -11.15
N GLU A 143 -3.38 1.32 -10.51
CA GLU A 143 -3.67 1.37 -9.08
C GLU A 143 -4.99 0.68 -8.73
N GLU A 144 -6.03 0.89 -9.54
CA GLU A 144 -7.32 0.21 -9.38
C GLU A 144 -7.15 -1.32 -9.46
N ARG A 145 -6.42 -1.81 -10.47
CA ARG A 145 -6.09 -3.24 -10.61
C ARG A 145 -5.30 -3.77 -9.42
N ALA A 146 -4.29 -3.04 -8.96
CA ALA A 146 -3.52 -3.42 -7.78
C ALA A 146 -4.41 -3.48 -6.51
N ARG A 147 -5.40 -2.58 -6.39
CA ARG A 147 -6.38 -2.61 -5.28
C ARG A 147 -7.30 -3.82 -5.38
N THR A 148 -7.80 -4.16 -6.57
CA THR A 148 -8.66 -5.35 -6.76
C THR A 148 -7.90 -6.64 -6.50
N ASP A 149 -6.64 -6.74 -6.95
CA ASP A 149 -5.82 -7.93 -6.77
C ASP A 149 -5.46 -8.14 -5.29
N LYS A 150 -5.10 -7.07 -4.58
CA LYS A 150 -4.89 -7.12 -3.12
C LYS A 150 -6.14 -7.58 -2.37
N LYS A 151 -7.33 -7.11 -2.78
CA LYS A 151 -8.60 -7.56 -2.18
C LYS A 151 -8.88 -9.03 -2.48
N ALA A 152 -8.65 -9.48 -3.71
CA ALA A 152 -8.84 -10.88 -4.10
C ALA A 152 -7.89 -11.82 -3.35
N LEU A 153 -6.61 -11.44 -3.18
CA LEU A 153 -5.64 -12.22 -2.41
C LEU A 153 -6.05 -12.33 -0.93
N LYS A 154 -6.45 -11.22 -0.30
CA LYS A 154 -6.96 -11.24 1.08
C LYS A 154 -8.21 -12.11 1.23
N ALA A 155 -9.13 -12.05 0.27
CA ALA A 155 -10.33 -12.91 0.28
C ALA A 155 -9.98 -14.40 0.14
N LYS A 156 -9.02 -14.75 -0.71
CA LYS A 156 -8.51 -16.12 -0.85
C LYS A 156 -7.85 -16.61 0.44
N GLN A 157 -7.01 -15.80 1.08
CA GLN A 157 -6.40 -16.13 2.36
C GLN A 157 -7.44 -16.33 3.47
N LYS A 158 -8.45 -15.45 3.56
CA LYS A 158 -9.54 -15.60 4.53
C LYS A 158 -10.31 -16.91 4.34
N LYS A 159 -10.65 -17.25 3.09
CA LYS A 159 -11.34 -18.53 2.77
C LYS A 159 -10.49 -19.75 3.12
N ALA A 160 -9.17 -19.68 2.88
CA ALA A 160 -8.25 -20.76 3.24
C ALA A 160 -8.18 -20.95 4.77
N LEU A 161 -8.06 -19.85 5.53
CA LEU A 161 -8.07 -19.91 7.00
C LEU A 161 -9.40 -20.44 7.54
N GLU A 162 -10.53 -20.02 6.98
CA GLU A 162 -11.84 -20.54 7.37
C GLU A 162 -11.99 -22.04 7.10
N ALA A 163 -11.49 -22.53 5.96
CA ALA A 163 -11.48 -23.96 5.66
C ALA A 163 -10.62 -24.76 6.66
N VAL A 164 -9.48 -24.23 7.07
CA VAL A 164 -8.63 -24.84 8.12
C VAL A 164 -9.37 -24.90 9.46
N VAL A 165 -10.02 -23.80 9.86
CA VAL A 165 -10.81 -23.76 11.12
C VAL A 165 -11.97 -24.76 11.08
N ARG A 166 -12.69 -24.86 9.96
CA ARG A 166 -13.77 -25.85 9.80
C ARG A 166 -13.24 -27.29 9.89
N ALA A 167 -12.11 -27.57 9.26
CA ALA A 167 -11.49 -28.90 9.33
C ALA A 167 -11.03 -29.25 10.76
N ALA A 168 -10.52 -28.27 11.52
CA ALA A 168 -10.17 -28.46 12.93
C ALA A 168 -11.41 -28.79 13.78
N MET A 169 -12.49 -28.01 13.66
CA MET A 169 -13.74 -28.28 14.37
C MET A 169 -14.33 -29.65 14.01
N GLN A 170 -14.23 -30.06 12.74
CA GLN A 170 -14.69 -31.38 12.32
C GLN A 170 -13.87 -32.52 12.96
N LYS A 171 -12.55 -32.35 13.10
CA LYS A 171 -11.70 -33.31 13.81
C LYS A 171 -12.07 -33.39 15.29
N ASP A 172 -12.29 -32.26 15.94
CA ASP A 172 -12.69 -32.22 17.36
C ASP A 172 -14.04 -32.91 17.59
N LEU A 173 -15.01 -32.67 16.71
CA LEU A 173 -16.31 -33.37 16.74
C LEU A 173 -16.15 -34.87 16.52
N ASN A 174 -15.30 -35.30 15.59
CA ASN A 174 -15.03 -36.72 15.37
C ASN A 174 -14.38 -37.38 16.59
N ILE A 175 -13.47 -36.68 17.28
CA ILE A 175 -12.85 -37.17 18.53
C ILE A 175 -13.92 -37.32 19.61
N GLN A 176 -14.81 -36.34 19.79
CA GLN A 176 -15.90 -36.43 20.77
C GLN A 176 -16.86 -37.59 20.47
N LEU A 177 -17.21 -37.81 19.21
CA LEU A 177 -18.04 -38.94 18.80
C LEU A 177 -17.33 -40.28 19.07
N ALA A 178 -16.03 -40.38 18.78
CA ALA A 178 -15.26 -41.59 19.06
C ALA A 178 -15.22 -41.91 20.56
N ILE A 179 -15.07 -40.89 21.43
CA ILE A 179 -15.12 -41.06 22.88
C ILE A 179 -16.51 -41.56 23.32
N GLN A 180 -17.59 -40.94 22.84
CA GLN A 180 -18.96 -41.36 23.20
C GLN A 180 -19.29 -42.78 22.73
N VAL A 181 -18.86 -43.17 21.53
CA VAL A 181 -19.04 -44.53 21.02
C VAL A 181 -18.24 -45.53 21.86
N GLY A 182 -16.99 -45.22 22.20
CA GLY A 182 -16.18 -46.06 23.08
C GLY A 182 -16.79 -46.23 24.48
N GLU A 183 -17.37 -45.16 25.05
CA GLU A 183 -18.10 -45.25 26.32
C GLU A 183 -19.35 -46.14 26.22
N LEU A 184 -20.09 -46.10 25.11
CA LEU A 184 -21.25 -46.96 24.88
C LEU A 184 -20.84 -48.42 24.72
N GLU A 185 -19.77 -48.70 23.97
CA GLU A 185 -19.21 -50.04 23.81
C GLU A 185 -18.81 -50.63 25.17
N ASN A 186 -18.08 -49.86 25.98
CA ASN A 186 -17.69 -50.28 27.33
C ASN A 186 -18.91 -50.63 28.20
N ARG A 187 -19.98 -49.80 28.18
CA ARG A 187 -21.21 -50.09 28.92
C ARG A 187 -21.93 -51.36 28.45
N ILE A 188 -21.89 -51.67 27.15
CA ILE A 188 -22.46 -52.90 26.60
C ILE A 188 -21.66 -54.10 27.07
N VAL A 189 -20.33 -54.02 26.98
CA VAL A 189 -19.40 -55.07 27.43
C VAL A 189 -19.58 -55.33 28.94
N ASP A 190 -19.66 -54.28 29.76
CA ASP A 190 -19.89 -54.39 31.19
C ASP A 190 -21.21 -55.10 31.52
N ARG A 191 -22.30 -54.75 30.84
CA ARG A 191 -23.61 -55.42 31.00
C ARG A 191 -23.53 -56.89 30.58
N MET A 192 -22.84 -57.19 29.49
CA MET A 192 -22.64 -58.56 29.02
C MET A 192 -21.88 -59.40 30.07
N TYR A 193 -20.78 -58.87 30.60
CA TYR A 193 -20.04 -59.52 31.69
C TYR A 193 -20.89 -59.72 32.94
N GLN A 194 -21.72 -58.73 33.30
CA GLN A 194 -22.61 -58.83 34.45
C GLN A 194 -23.66 -59.95 34.29
N VAL A 195 -24.24 -60.09 33.08
CA VAL A 195 -25.19 -61.18 32.76
C VAL A 195 -24.48 -62.53 32.76
N VAL A 196 -23.34 -62.66 32.07
CA VAL A 196 -22.57 -63.92 32.01
C VAL A 196 -22.12 -64.37 33.39
N ALA A 197 -21.60 -63.45 34.21
CA ALA A 197 -21.18 -63.75 35.58
C ALA A 197 -22.34 -64.25 36.46
N SER A 198 -23.57 -63.82 36.20
CA SER A 198 -24.76 -64.31 36.91
C SER A 198 -25.24 -65.70 36.44
N VAL A 199 -25.02 -66.05 35.17
CA VAL A 199 -25.51 -67.30 34.55
C VAL A 199 -24.56 -68.46 34.73
N ILE A 200 -23.27 -68.21 34.96
CA ILE A 200 -22.30 -69.27 35.30
C ILE A 200 -22.30 -69.40 36.83
N PRO A 201 -23.14 -70.28 37.44
CA PRO A 201 -22.99 -70.58 38.85
C PRO A 201 -21.60 -71.13 39.05
N LEU A 202 -20.89 -70.61 40.05
CA LEU A 202 -19.67 -71.22 40.56
C LEU A 202 -20.02 -72.64 41.03
N SER A 203 -20.00 -73.62 40.12
CA SER A 203 -19.88 -75.03 40.45
C SER A 203 -18.46 -75.23 40.97
N ARG A 204 -18.27 -74.76 42.20
CA ARG A 204 -17.05 -74.80 42.99
C ARG A 204 -16.94 -76.19 43.60
N GLU A 205 -16.99 -77.22 42.76
CA GLU A 205 -16.71 -78.58 43.20
C GLU A 205 -15.30 -78.96 42.79
N HIS A 206 -14.48 -79.00 43.83
CA HIS A 206 -13.07 -79.31 43.84
C HIS A 206 -12.76 -80.65 43.16
N GLY A 207 -12.14 -80.60 41.98
CA GLY A 207 -11.58 -81.79 41.33
C GLY A 207 -10.24 -81.48 40.69
N LYS A 208 -9.13 -81.81 41.37
CA LYS A 208 -7.77 -81.80 40.81
C LYS A 208 -7.72 -82.75 39.61
N LYS A 209 -8.02 -82.28 38.40
CA LYS A 209 -7.71 -82.99 37.16
C LYS A 209 -6.43 -82.40 36.56
N LYS A 210 -5.43 -83.26 36.47
CA LYS A 210 -4.13 -83.02 35.85
C LYS A 210 -4.37 -82.82 34.35
N VAL A 211 -4.34 -81.57 33.89
CA VAL A 211 -4.52 -81.24 32.46
C VAL A 211 -3.16 -81.29 31.78
N THR A 212 -3.04 -82.24 30.86
CA THR A 212 -1.89 -82.42 29.96
C THR A 212 -1.94 -81.34 28.88
N TYR A 213 -0.88 -80.54 28.77
CA TYR A 213 -0.72 -79.55 27.71
C TYR A 213 -0.44 -80.25 26.37
N GLY A 214 -1.43 -80.27 25.48
CA GLY A 214 -1.21 -80.50 24.05
C GLY A 214 -0.81 -79.18 23.40
N SER A 215 0.48 -78.99 23.16
CA SER A 215 1.01 -77.90 22.34
C SER A 215 0.69 -78.21 20.88
N GLU A 216 -0.46 -77.76 20.39
CA GLU A 216 -0.78 -77.82 18.97
C GLU A 216 -0.41 -76.50 18.28
N VAL A 217 0.55 -76.66 17.37
CA VAL A 217 1.15 -75.66 16.50
C VAL A 217 0.14 -75.29 15.42
N GLY A 218 0.01 -73.99 15.14
CA GLY A 218 -0.46 -73.54 13.84
C GLY A 218 -1.78 -72.77 13.86
N SER A 219 -1.68 -71.45 13.97
CA SER A 219 -2.57 -70.59 13.20
C SER A 219 -1.85 -69.28 12.89
N SER A 220 -1.17 -69.29 11.76
CA SER A 220 -0.62 -68.14 11.07
C SER A 220 -1.74 -67.19 10.68
N SER A 221 -2.04 -66.21 11.53
CA SER A 221 -2.86 -65.05 11.19
C SER A 221 -1.99 -64.04 10.43
N ALA A 222 -1.94 -64.20 9.11
CA ALA A 222 -1.51 -63.17 8.19
C ALA A 222 -2.57 -62.05 8.14
N SER A 223 -2.30 -60.95 8.82
CA SER A 223 -2.95 -59.65 8.60
C SER A 223 -1.84 -58.70 8.16
N SER A 224 -1.45 -58.69 6.89
CA SER A 224 -2.11 -57.98 5.78
C SER A 224 -2.34 -56.50 6.11
N GLY A 225 -1.47 -55.65 5.58
CA GLY A 225 -1.61 -54.20 5.64
C GLY A 225 -0.32 -53.45 5.97
N ASP A 226 0.81 -53.87 5.41
CA ASP A 226 2.04 -53.07 5.35
C ASP A 226 1.79 -51.86 4.43
N GLY A 227 1.09 -50.86 4.97
CA GLY A 227 1.00 -49.53 4.40
C GLY A 227 2.34 -48.84 4.62
N SER A 228 3.29 -49.09 3.72
CA SER A 228 4.62 -48.48 3.69
C SER A 228 4.58 -46.97 3.95
N ASP A 229 4.98 -46.57 5.17
CA ASP A 229 5.29 -45.19 5.58
C ASP A 229 6.55 -44.63 4.88
N THR A 230 7.13 -45.37 3.93
CA THR A 230 8.30 -44.93 3.16
C THR A 230 7.96 -43.81 2.16
N SER A 231 6.70 -43.58 1.81
CA SER A 231 6.33 -42.51 0.87
C SER A 231 6.49 -41.12 1.48
N VAL A 232 6.16 -40.96 2.78
CA VAL A 232 6.20 -39.66 3.45
C VAL A 232 7.64 -39.19 3.62
N THR A 233 8.55 -40.09 3.99
CA THR A 233 9.98 -39.76 4.13
C THR A 233 10.64 -39.47 2.79
N GLN A 234 10.25 -40.18 1.72
CA GLN A 234 10.74 -39.91 0.36
C GLN A 234 10.23 -38.57 -0.19
N GLU A 235 8.99 -38.19 0.12
CA GLU A 235 8.42 -36.90 -0.30
C GLU A 235 9.09 -35.72 0.44
N LEU A 236 9.36 -35.86 1.75
CA LEU A 236 10.10 -34.86 2.52
C LEU A 236 11.56 -34.72 2.03
N SER A 237 12.21 -35.84 1.69
CA SER A 237 13.54 -35.86 1.06
C SER A 237 13.56 -35.06 -0.26
N ALA A 238 12.59 -35.30 -1.14
CA ALA A 238 12.48 -34.61 -2.42
C ALA A 238 12.15 -33.12 -2.27
N GLN A 239 11.31 -32.74 -1.31
CA GLN A 239 11.02 -31.33 -1.01
C GLN A 239 12.23 -30.60 -0.42
N THR A 240 12.98 -31.25 0.47
CA THR A 240 14.17 -30.66 1.10
C THR A 240 15.30 -30.48 0.09
N GLN A 241 15.44 -31.38 -0.89
CA GLN A 241 16.40 -31.24 -1.97
C GLN A 241 16.15 -30.01 -2.87
N ARG A 242 14.89 -29.56 -2.98
CA ARG A 242 14.54 -28.30 -3.67
C ARG A 242 14.84 -27.04 -2.84
N LEU A 243 14.99 -27.18 -1.53
CA LEU A 243 15.39 -26.11 -0.62
C LEU A 243 16.92 -26.00 -0.47
N ALA A 244 17.68 -26.90 -1.10
CA ALA A 244 19.13 -26.76 -1.19
C ALA A 244 19.45 -25.49 -2.00
N ILE A 245 19.87 -24.45 -1.30
CA ILE A 245 20.33 -23.20 -1.90
C ILE A 245 21.68 -23.51 -2.57
N PHE A 246 21.65 -23.91 -3.85
CA PHE A 246 22.85 -24.13 -4.66
C PHE A 246 23.62 -22.84 -4.93
N GLU A 247 22.98 -21.70 -4.68
CA GLU A 247 23.57 -20.39 -4.80
C GLU A 247 24.35 -20.04 -3.53
N LYS A 248 25.57 -20.57 -3.44
CA LYS A 248 26.57 -20.03 -2.52
C LYS A 248 26.80 -18.57 -2.90
N ARG A 249 26.21 -17.66 -2.12
CA ARG A 249 26.52 -16.23 -2.22
C ARG A 249 28.03 -16.09 -2.18
N LYS A 250 28.61 -15.46 -3.19
CA LYS A 250 30.01 -15.08 -3.14
C LYS A 250 30.14 -14.14 -1.94
N ARG A 251 30.77 -14.63 -0.87
CA ARG A 251 31.19 -13.81 0.26
C ARG A 251 31.95 -12.64 -0.36
N GLY A 252 31.44 -11.43 -0.19
CA GLY A 252 32.10 -10.23 -0.71
C GLY A 252 33.52 -10.11 -0.15
N PRO A 253 34.35 -9.24 -0.74
CA PRO A 253 35.65 -8.90 -0.18
C PRO A 253 35.50 -8.67 1.32
N GLU A 254 36.33 -9.32 2.12
CA GLU A 254 36.27 -9.24 3.57
C GLU A 254 36.43 -7.76 3.96
N PRO A 255 35.49 -7.16 4.70
CA PRO A 255 35.62 -5.78 5.12
C PRO A 255 36.85 -5.67 6.01
N GLU A 256 37.86 -4.93 5.55
CA GLU A 256 39.03 -4.55 6.34
C GLU A 256 38.54 -3.67 7.48
N PHE A 257 38.37 -4.26 8.67
CA PHE A 257 38.15 -3.51 9.89
C PHE A 257 39.51 -2.92 10.31
N GLU A 258 39.77 -1.67 9.89
CA GLU A 258 40.98 -0.92 10.26
C GLU A 258 40.94 -0.33 11.68
N ASP A 259 39.90 -0.61 12.48
CA ASP A 259 39.84 -0.12 13.86
C ASP A 259 40.04 -1.26 14.87
N PRO A 260 41.17 -1.29 15.62
CA PRO A 260 41.31 -2.18 16.76
C PRO A 260 40.24 -1.80 17.78
N SER A 261 39.26 -2.68 17.92
CA SER A 261 38.20 -2.54 18.91
C SER A 261 38.83 -2.32 20.30
N PRO A 262 38.40 -1.30 21.05
CA PRO A 262 39.00 -1.00 22.34
C PRO A 262 38.84 -2.18 23.31
N PRO A 263 39.81 -2.42 24.19
CA PRO A 263 39.78 -3.51 25.15
C PRO A 263 38.52 -3.39 26.00
N MET A 264 37.68 -4.42 25.96
CA MET A 264 36.51 -4.56 26.83
C MET A 264 37.01 -4.71 28.27
N ASP A 265 36.81 -3.66 29.07
CA ASP A 265 36.96 -3.74 30.52
C ASP A 265 35.97 -4.77 31.08
N PRO A 266 36.39 -5.65 32.00
CA PRO A 266 35.51 -6.62 32.65
C PRO A 266 34.66 -5.92 33.71
N TYR A 267 33.62 -5.20 33.29
CA TYR A 267 32.55 -4.80 34.18
C TYR A 267 31.52 -5.93 34.31
N GLU A 268 31.12 -6.14 35.56
CA GLU A 268 30.32 -7.24 36.06
C GLU A 268 29.06 -7.51 35.22
N VAL A 269 28.93 -8.77 34.79
CA VAL A 269 27.71 -9.32 34.19
C VAL A 269 26.66 -9.45 35.30
N SER A 270 25.94 -8.36 35.58
CA SER A 270 24.65 -8.44 36.25
C SER A 270 23.63 -8.97 35.23
N CYS A 271 23.31 -10.25 35.38
CA CYS A 271 22.35 -10.96 34.56
C CYS A 271 20.94 -10.47 34.92
N ALA A 272 20.50 -9.36 34.33
CA ALA A 272 19.11 -8.94 34.36
C ALA A 272 18.35 -9.65 33.24
N CYS A 273 17.96 -10.90 33.49
CA CYS A 273 16.78 -11.46 32.83
C CYS A 273 15.59 -10.61 33.28
N PHE A 274 14.87 -9.94 32.38
CA PHE A 274 13.40 -9.78 32.35
C PHE A 274 13.00 -8.72 31.31
N GLY A 275 12.10 -9.09 30.40
CA GLY A 275 11.35 -8.12 29.59
C GLY A 275 11.27 -8.44 28.10
N VAL A 276 10.67 -9.58 27.76
CA VAL A 276 10.18 -9.83 26.40
C VAL A 276 8.87 -9.07 26.27
N ASP A 277 8.89 -7.83 25.79
CA ASP A 277 7.65 -7.11 25.45
C ASP A 277 7.79 -6.30 24.15
N THR A 278 7.12 -6.82 23.13
CA THR A 278 6.47 -6.10 22.01
C THR A 278 7.34 -5.35 20.98
N ILE A 279 7.67 -6.09 19.92
CA ILE A 279 7.95 -5.54 18.59
C ILE A 279 6.62 -5.07 17.97
N ASN A 280 6.39 -3.76 17.93
CA ASN A 280 5.46 -3.17 16.97
C ASN A 280 5.92 -1.75 16.59
N GLN A 281 7.04 -1.65 15.87
CA GLN A 281 7.39 -0.45 15.12
C GLN A 281 7.23 -0.70 13.63
N ARG A 282 6.12 -0.19 13.08
CA ARG A 282 5.95 0.06 11.65
C ARG A 282 6.87 1.22 11.27
N GLY A 283 8.10 0.90 10.89
CA GLY A 283 9.01 1.82 10.22
C GLY A 283 8.56 2.02 8.77
N VAL A 284 8.03 3.20 8.47
CA VAL A 284 7.77 3.66 7.11
C VAL A 284 9.07 4.26 6.58
N CYS A 285 9.86 3.49 5.84
CA CYS A 285 11.01 4.05 5.12
C CYS A 285 10.53 4.76 3.86
N SER A 286 10.36 6.08 3.94
CA SER A 286 10.24 6.96 2.78
C SER A 286 11.60 7.16 2.16
N VAL A 287 11.84 6.54 0.99
CA VAL A 287 13.01 6.80 0.15
C VAL A 287 12.72 8.05 -0.66
N ALA A 288 13.45 9.13 -0.37
CA ALA A 288 13.51 10.31 -1.23
C ALA A 288 14.61 10.07 -2.29
N PHE A 289 14.21 10.06 -3.56
CA PHE A 289 15.13 10.15 -4.69
C PHE A 289 15.30 11.62 -5.05
N SER A 290 16.55 12.07 -5.08
CA SER A 290 17.00 13.35 -5.65
C SER A 290 17.16 13.26 -7.16
#